data_AF-E7N9F3-F1
#
_entry.id   AF-E7N9F3-F1
#
_cell.length_a   1.000
_cell.length_b   1.000
_cell.length_c   1.000
_cell.angle_alpha   90.00
_cell.angle_beta   90.00
_cell.angle_gamma   90.00
#
_symmetry.space_group_name_H-M   'P 1'
#
loop_
_entity.id
_entity.type
_entity.pdbx_description
1 polymer ?
#
loop_
_entity_poly.entity_id
_entity_poly.type
_entity_poly.pdbx_seq_one_letter_code
_entity_poly.pdbx_strand_id
1 'polypeptide(L)'
;MPTERERTQWYFQRYIAHLPAAGEICLFDRSWYNRGGVEHVMGYCTPEEHRRFLQQCPVFERMLVDDGILLRKYWFSVPQKEQYKRFKSRMTDPMRRWKLSPTDLEALPRWEDYSRAKDEMFVHTDIDSARWHVVESADKRKARLNMIHHLLESIPYEHVERPEMTFPKKSSLPSSGYRRTDRSLQSEVPDYAATLSESGTPERYVDREDQGIG
;
A
#
# COMPACT_ATOMS: atom_id res chain seq x y z
N MET A 1 -8.12 7.28 11.21
CA MET A 1 -9.07 7.03 12.32
C MET A 1 -10.46 6.87 11.72
N PRO A 2 -11.32 5.96 12.24
CA PRO A 2 -12.69 5.80 11.74
C PRO A 2 -13.52 7.08 11.91
N THR A 3 -14.41 7.36 10.97
CA THR A 3 -15.45 8.39 11.14
C THR A 3 -16.47 7.96 12.22
N GLU A 4 -17.28 8.90 12.72
CA GLU A 4 -18.31 8.59 13.72
C GLU A 4 -19.29 7.51 13.23
N ARG A 5 -19.67 7.56 11.95
CA ARG A 5 -20.49 6.53 11.31
C ARG A 5 -19.79 5.18 11.22
N GLU A 6 -18.51 5.15 10.85
CA GLU A 6 -17.75 3.90 10.76
C GLU A 6 -17.56 3.22 12.13
N ARG A 7 -17.59 3.98 13.22
CA ARG A 7 -17.54 3.43 14.58
C ARG A 7 -18.81 2.69 14.98
N THR A 8 -19.96 3.04 14.38
CA THR A 8 -21.25 2.38 14.64
C THR A 8 -21.55 1.26 13.65
N GLN A 9 -20.72 1.10 12.62
CA GLN A 9 -20.80 0.01 11.65
C GLN A 9 -20.18 -1.27 12.19
N TRP A 10 -20.44 -2.37 11.49
CA TRP A 10 -19.62 -3.57 11.69
C TRP A 10 -18.16 -3.26 11.32
N TYR A 11 -17.22 -3.68 12.17
CA TYR A 11 -15.83 -3.25 12.08
C TYR A 11 -15.17 -3.53 10.71
N PHE A 12 -15.49 -4.66 10.09
CA PHE A 12 -14.95 -5.06 8.79
C PHE A 12 -15.58 -4.31 7.61
N GLN A 13 -16.75 -3.68 7.80
CA GLN A 13 -17.54 -3.07 6.72
C GLN A 13 -16.76 -2.04 5.90
N ARG A 14 -15.99 -1.17 6.56
CA ARG A 14 -15.15 -0.17 5.86
C ARG A 14 -14.03 -0.80 5.04
N TYR A 15 -13.52 -1.97 5.45
CA TYR A 15 -12.43 -2.65 4.77
C TYR A 15 -12.94 -3.45 3.57
N ILE A 16 -14.14 -4.02 3.69
CA ILE A 16 -14.81 -4.76 2.61
C ILE A 16 -14.98 -3.90 1.36
N ALA A 17 -15.24 -2.61 1.53
CA ALA A 17 -15.35 -1.66 0.42
C ALA A 17 -14.06 -1.49 -0.42
N HIS A 18 -12.92 -1.97 0.10
CA HIS A 18 -11.61 -1.90 -0.56
C HIS A 18 -11.07 -3.27 -0.97
N LEU A 19 -11.90 -4.32 -0.95
CA LEU A 19 -11.49 -5.63 -1.42
C LEU A 19 -11.31 -5.63 -2.95
N PRO A 20 -10.36 -6.41 -3.47
CA PRO A 20 -10.08 -6.46 -4.91
C PRO A 20 -11.22 -7.14 -5.68
N ALA A 21 -11.45 -6.66 -6.90
CA ALA A 21 -12.13 -7.42 -7.94
C ALA A 21 -11.15 -8.36 -8.68
N ALA A 22 -11.67 -9.19 -9.57
CA ALA A 22 -10.85 -10.11 -10.36
C ALA A 22 -9.79 -9.34 -11.19
N GLY A 23 -8.52 -9.74 -11.04
CA GLY A 23 -7.39 -9.10 -11.71
C GLY A 23 -6.79 -7.90 -10.97
N GLU A 24 -7.35 -7.52 -9.82
CA GLU A 24 -6.82 -6.41 -9.02
C GLU A 24 -5.90 -6.92 -7.90
N ILE A 25 -4.91 -6.09 -7.55
CA ILE A 25 -4.05 -6.28 -6.38
C ILE A 25 -4.28 -5.10 -5.44
N CYS A 26 -4.85 -5.38 -4.26
CA CYS A 26 -5.06 -4.37 -3.23
C CYS A 26 -4.03 -4.52 -2.11
N LEU A 27 -3.31 -3.44 -1.81
CA LEU A 27 -2.33 -3.38 -0.72
C LEU A 27 -2.89 -2.58 0.45
N PHE A 28 -3.00 -3.23 1.61
CA PHE A 28 -3.46 -2.60 2.84
C PHE A 28 -2.25 -2.09 3.65
N ASP A 29 -1.95 -0.78 3.57
CA ASP A 29 -1.02 -0.12 4.51
C ASP A 29 -1.72 0.06 5.86
N ARG A 30 -1.56 -0.96 6.70
CA ARG A 30 -2.47 -1.33 7.80
C ARG A 30 -3.83 -1.83 7.31
N SER A 31 -4.48 -2.64 8.13
CA SER A 31 -5.72 -3.34 7.75
C SER A 31 -6.69 -3.40 8.95
N TRP A 32 -7.64 -4.35 8.92
CA TRP A 32 -8.50 -4.68 10.07
C TRP A 32 -7.70 -5.08 11.31
N TYR A 33 -6.43 -5.44 11.17
CA TYR A 33 -5.54 -5.72 12.31
C TYR A 33 -5.20 -4.51 13.19
N ASN A 34 -5.65 -3.30 12.86
CA ASN A 34 -5.60 -2.17 13.80
C ASN A 34 -6.27 -2.52 15.14
N ARG A 35 -7.37 -3.29 15.12
CA ARG A 35 -8.07 -3.73 16.33
C ARG A 35 -7.28 -4.73 17.17
N GLY A 36 -6.50 -5.60 16.52
CA GLY A 36 -5.63 -6.58 17.19
C GLY A 36 -4.30 -6.00 17.70
N GLY A 37 -4.01 -4.72 17.46
CA GLY A 37 -2.75 -4.09 17.82
C GLY A 37 -2.94 -2.74 18.49
N VAL A 38 -2.88 -1.66 17.70
CA VAL A 38 -2.90 -0.27 18.21
C VAL A 38 -4.18 0.04 18.98
N GLU A 39 -5.36 -0.35 18.50
CA GLU A 39 -6.60 -0.03 19.21
C GLU A 39 -6.67 -0.73 20.57
N HIS A 40 -6.17 -1.96 20.66
CA HIS A 40 -6.13 -2.70 21.93
C HIS A 40 -5.13 -2.08 22.92
N VAL A 41 -3.89 -1.85 22.49
CA VAL A 41 -2.81 -1.33 23.35
C VAL A 41 -3.06 0.12 23.78
N MET A 42 -3.68 0.93 22.92
CA MET A 42 -3.98 2.34 23.21
C MET A 42 -5.37 2.54 23.84
N GLY A 43 -6.17 1.49 23.98
CA GLY A 43 -7.51 1.57 24.57
C GLY A 43 -8.55 2.28 23.69
N TYR A 44 -8.40 2.22 22.37
CA TYR A 44 -9.38 2.76 21.41
C TYR A 44 -10.53 1.80 21.11
N CYS A 45 -10.44 0.55 21.56
CA CYS A 45 -11.53 -0.43 21.54
C CYS A 45 -11.73 -1.03 22.95
N THR A 46 -12.94 -1.53 23.22
CA THR A 46 -13.19 -2.24 24.49
C THR A 46 -12.59 -3.65 24.45
N PRO A 47 -12.30 -4.27 25.61
CA PRO A 47 -11.85 -5.66 25.66
C PRO A 47 -12.81 -6.63 24.97
N GLU A 48 -14.12 -6.39 25.04
CA GLU A 48 -15.15 -7.18 24.36
C GLU A 48 -15.07 -7.03 22.83
N GLU A 49 -14.84 -5.82 22.33
CA GLU A 49 -14.64 -5.57 20.90
C GLU A 49 -13.38 -6.24 20.38
N HIS A 50 -12.29 -6.22 21.16
CA HIS A 50 -11.04 -6.89 20.82
C HIS A 50 -11.24 -8.41 20.73
N ARG A 51 -11.83 -9.04 21.76
CA ARG A 51 -12.11 -10.48 21.75
C ARG A 51 -13.03 -10.88 20.60
N ARG A 52 -14.09 -10.08 20.34
CA ARG A 52 -14.98 -10.30 19.20
C ARG A 52 -14.23 -10.23 17.88
N PHE A 53 -13.31 -9.28 17.73
CA PHE A 53 -12.47 -9.18 16.54
C PHE A 53 -11.59 -10.42 16.35
N LEU A 54 -10.91 -10.88 17.41
CA LEU A 54 -10.07 -12.08 17.34
C LEU A 54 -10.86 -13.34 16.96
N GLN A 55 -12.13 -13.43 17.36
CA GLN A 55 -13.02 -14.53 16.97
C GLN A 55 -13.56 -14.39 15.53
N GLN A 56 -13.91 -13.17 15.11
CA GLN A 56 -14.49 -12.92 13.79
C GLN A 56 -13.45 -12.91 12.66
N CYS A 57 -12.22 -12.45 12.94
CA CYS A 57 -11.20 -12.25 11.92
C CYS A 57 -10.86 -13.53 11.14
N PRO A 58 -10.63 -14.70 11.77
CA PRO A 58 -10.35 -15.93 11.03
C PRO A 58 -11.52 -16.39 10.16
N VAL A 59 -12.75 -16.18 10.63
CA VAL A 59 -13.97 -16.52 9.87
C VAL A 59 -14.09 -15.62 8.64
N PHE A 60 -13.89 -14.31 8.83
CA PHE A 60 -13.90 -13.34 7.75
C PHE A 60 -12.82 -13.66 6.70
N GLU A 61 -11.59 -13.94 7.12
CA GLU A 61 -10.50 -14.28 6.21
C GLU A 61 -10.76 -15.58 5.45
N ARG A 62 -11.35 -16.58 6.11
CA ARG A 62 -11.76 -17.83 5.44
C ARG A 62 -12.78 -17.57 4.35
N MET A 63 -13.79 -16.73 4.59
CA MET A 63 -14.77 -16.37 3.57
C MET A 63 -14.12 -15.74 2.33
N LEU A 64 -13.09 -14.91 2.51
CA LEU A 64 -12.36 -14.31 1.39
C LEU A 64 -11.57 -15.36 0.60
N VAL A 65 -10.86 -16.24 1.31
CA VAL A 65 -10.04 -17.28 0.66
C VAL A 65 -10.91 -18.32 -0.05
N ASP A 66 -12.04 -18.70 0.55
CA ASP A 66 -12.99 -19.65 -0.05
C ASP A 66 -13.62 -19.10 -1.35
N ASP A 67 -13.77 -17.78 -1.47
CA ASP A 67 -14.23 -17.10 -2.70
C ASP A 67 -13.11 -16.93 -3.77
N GLY A 68 -11.88 -17.35 -3.44
CA GLY A 68 -10.73 -17.31 -4.37
C GLY A 68 -9.81 -16.11 -4.22
N ILE A 69 -10.00 -15.26 -3.20
CA ILE A 69 -9.09 -14.14 -2.92
C ILE A 69 -7.80 -14.68 -2.31
N LEU A 70 -6.67 -14.41 -2.96
CA LEU A 70 -5.34 -14.71 -2.42
C LEU A 70 -4.97 -13.73 -1.31
N LEU A 71 -5.25 -14.09 -0.05
CA LEU A 71 -4.88 -13.28 1.11
C LEU A 71 -3.43 -13.57 1.55
N ARG A 72 -2.60 -12.53 1.65
CA ARG A 72 -1.22 -12.62 2.16
C ARG A 72 -1.00 -11.61 3.30
N LYS A 73 -0.64 -12.10 4.48
CA LYS A 73 -0.45 -11.28 5.68
C LYS A 73 1.03 -11.20 6.04
N TYR A 74 1.56 -9.98 6.13
CA TYR A 74 2.96 -9.73 6.44
C TYR A 74 3.11 -8.91 7.71
N TRP A 75 3.92 -9.40 8.66
CA TRP A 75 4.31 -8.68 9.85
C TRP A 75 5.79 -8.29 9.77
N PHE A 76 6.07 -7.00 9.67
CA PHE A 76 7.44 -6.50 9.64
C PHE A 76 7.99 -6.37 11.06
N SER A 77 8.86 -7.31 11.45
CA SER A 77 9.53 -7.33 12.75
C SER A 77 10.71 -6.35 12.74
N VAL A 78 10.75 -5.43 13.70
CA VAL A 78 11.88 -4.51 13.90
C VAL A 78 12.38 -4.71 15.33
N PRO A 79 13.67 -4.97 15.56
CA PRO A 79 14.20 -5.03 16.92
C PRO A 79 13.99 -3.69 17.66
N GLN A 80 13.65 -3.75 18.95
CA GLN A 80 13.36 -2.56 19.79
C GLN A 80 14.45 -1.47 19.68
N LYS A 81 15.73 -1.88 19.74
CA LYS A 81 16.88 -0.97 19.62
C LYS A 81 16.88 -0.21 18.29
N GLU A 82 16.60 -0.91 17.20
CA GLU A 82 16.55 -0.34 15.85
C GLU A 82 15.30 0.54 15.66
N GLN A 83 14.18 0.15 16.25
CA GLN A 83 12.96 0.96 16.25
C GLN A 83 13.22 2.31 16.94
N TYR A 84 13.81 2.30 18.14
CA TYR A 84 14.17 3.51 18.88
C TYR A 84 15.13 4.41 18.11
N LYS A 85 16.17 3.82 17.48
CA LYS A 85 17.11 4.56 16.61
C LYS A 85 16.40 5.26 15.45
N ARG A 86 15.44 4.57 14.80
CA ARG A 86 14.63 5.14 13.70
C ARG A 86 13.76 6.28 14.18
N PHE A 87 13.16 6.17 15.36
CA PHE A 87 12.38 7.25 15.97
C PHE A 87 13.23 8.49 16.22
N LYS A 88 14.40 8.32 16.85
CA LYS A 88 15.34 9.43 17.11
C LYS A 88 15.78 10.11 15.81
N SER A 89 16.12 9.32 14.78
CA SER A 89 16.50 9.85 13.47
C SER A 89 15.38 10.63 12.78
N ARG A 90 14.12 10.19 12.89
CA ARG A 90 12.96 10.92 12.33
C ARG A 90 12.69 12.24 13.05
N MET A 91 13.01 12.34 14.33
CA MET A 91 12.84 13.57 15.10
C MET A 91 13.81 14.67 14.64
N THR A 92 15.01 14.27 14.22
CA THR A 92 16.07 15.19 13.75
C THR A 92 16.01 15.50 12.26
N ASP A 93 15.27 14.71 11.46
CA ASP A 93 15.17 14.86 10.00
C ASP A 93 13.92 15.68 9.62
N PRO A 94 14.08 16.93 9.12
CA PRO A 94 12.96 17.80 8.74
C PRO A 94 12.03 17.18 7.70
N MET A 95 12.55 16.34 6.79
CA MET A 95 11.80 15.75 5.69
C MET A 95 11.00 14.51 6.13
N ARG A 96 11.32 13.94 7.29
CA ARG A 96 10.67 12.73 7.83
C ARG A 96 9.89 12.97 9.12
N ARG A 97 9.99 14.17 9.70
CA ARG A 97 9.33 14.53 10.96
C ARG A 97 7.81 14.36 10.92
N TRP A 98 7.19 14.63 9.77
CA TRP A 98 5.74 14.47 9.58
C TRP A 98 5.25 13.01 9.75
N LYS A 99 6.16 12.03 9.67
CA LYS A 99 5.86 10.60 9.91
C LYS A 99 5.83 10.22 11.39
N LEU A 100 5.98 11.18 12.30
CA LEU A 100 5.86 10.98 13.74
C LEU A 100 4.54 11.56 14.22
N SER A 101 3.69 10.70 14.77
CA SER A 101 2.49 11.12 15.49
C SER A 101 2.72 11.11 17.01
N PRO A 102 1.92 11.86 17.79
CA PRO A 102 1.94 11.76 19.25
C PRO A 102 1.73 10.32 19.75
N THR A 103 0.83 9.57 19.10
CA THR A 103 0.55 8.16 19.39
C THR A 103 1.80 7.29 19.23
N ASP A 104 2.66 7.58 18.24
CA ASP A 104 3.89 6.80 18.06
C ASP A 104 4.91 7.03 19.20
N LEU A 105 4.91 8.21 19.81
CA LEU A 105 5.76 8.50 20.98
C LEU A 105 5.22 7.80 22.24
N GLU A 106 3.89 7.78 22.41
CA GLU A 106 3.23 7.04 23.49
C GLU A 106 3.37 5.53 23.36
N ALA A 107 3.58 5.03 22.14
CA ALA A 107 3.79 3.61 21.87
C ALA A 107 5.17 3.10 22.30
N LEU A 108 6.18 3.97 22.40
CA LEU A 108 7.56 3.58 22.77
C LEU A 108 7.67 2.87 24.12
N PRO A 109 7.11 3.38 25.23
CA PRO A 109 7.16 2.68 26.53
C PRO A 109 6.28 1.42 26.56
N ARG A 110 5.33 1.28 25.63
CA ARG A 110 4.37 0.15 25.56
C ARG A 110 4.85 -1.01 24.68
N TRP A 111 6.17 -1.12 24.45
CA TRP A 111 6.75 -2.15 23.59
C TRP A 111 6.29 -3.58 23.95
N GLU A 112 6.24 -3.88 25.25
CA GLU A 112 5.80 -5.20 25.73
C GLU A 112 4.30 -5.42 25.50
N ASP A 113 3.47 -4.40 25.68
CA ASP A 113 2.03 -4.50 25.39
C ASP A 113 1.78 -4.78 23.91
N TYR A 114 2.51 -4.08 23.02
CA TYR A 114 2.46 -4.35 21.58
C TYR A 114 2.96 -5.75 21.23
N SER A 115 3.98 -6.23 21.93
CA SER A 115 4.50 -7.59 21.74
C SER A 115 3.45 -8.63 22.14
N ARG A 116 2.81 -8.47 23.30
CA ARG A 116 1.71 -9.34 23.76
C ARG A 116 0.51 -9.31 22.82
N ALA A 117 0.08 -8.13 22.38
CA ALA A 117 -1.03 -8.00 21.44
C ALA A 117 -0.74 -8.69 20.10
N LYS A 118 0.49 -8.58 19.60
CA LYS A 118 0.94 -9.30 18.40
C LYS A 118 0.92 -10.82 18.61
N ASP A 119 1.44 -11.31 19.73
CA ASP A 119 1.46 -12.75 20.01
C ASP A 119 0.04 -13.32 20.14
N GLU A 120 -0.87 -12.63 20.84
CA GLU A 120 -2.29 -13.00 20.93
C GLU A 120 -2.97 -13.00 19.55
N MET A 121 -2.74 -11.94 18.76
CA MET A 121 -3.23 -11.84 17.39
C MET A 121 -2.78 -13.04 16.54
N PHE A 122 -1.51 -13.43 16.63
CA PHE A 122 -0.97 -14.57 15.87
C PHE A 122 -1.63 -15.87 16.29
N VAL A 123 -1.75 -16.12 17.59
CA VAL A 123 -2.40 -17.34 18.13
C VAL A 123 -3.83 -17.50 17.61
N HIS A 124 -4.59 -16.41 17.53
CA HIS A 124 -5.99 -16.47 17.14
C HIS A 124 -6.23 -16.40 15.64
N THR A 125 -5.33 -15.78 14.87
CA THR A 125 -5.58 -15.46 13.45
C THR A 125 -4.65 -16.12 12.45
N ASP A 126 -3.65 -16.87 12.91
CA ASP A 126 -2.80 -17.68 12.03
C ASP A 126 -3.47 -19.01 11.68
N ILE A 127 -4.22 -19.03 10.58
CA ILE A 127 -4.94 -20.20 10.06
C ILE A 127 -4.27 -20.73 8.79
N ASP A 128 -4.43 -22.03 8.50
CA ASP A 128 -3.84 -22.69 7.31
C ASP A 128 -4.14 -21.97 5.99
N SER A 129 -5.37 -21.51 5.83
CA SER A 129 -5.82 -20.81 4.62
C SER A 129 -5.31 -19.37 4.51
N ALA A 130 -4.85 -18.76 5.60
CA ALA A 130 -4.40 -17.37 5.67
C ALA A 130 -3.30 -17.23 6.75
N ARG A 131 -2.09 -17.69 6.41
CA ARG A 131 -0.94 -17.68 7.32
C ARG A 131 -0.31 -16.29 7.46
N TRP A 132 0.31 -16.05 8.62
CA TRP A 132 1.14 -14.89 8.89
C TRP A 132 2.59 -15.13 8.47
N HIS A 133 3.17 -14.18 7.75
CA HIS A 133 4.57 -14.20 7.35
C HIS A 133 5.35 -13.08 8.07
N VAL A 134 6.32 -13.46 8.89
CA VAL A 134 7.17 -12.50 9.60
C VAL A 134 8.34 -12.11 8.71
N VAL A 135 8.52 -10.81 8.49
CA VAL A 135 9.62 -10.25 7.70
C VAL A 135 10.55 -9.48 8.62
N GLU A 136 11.77 -9.98 8.79
CA GLU A 136 12.82 -9.29 9.53
C GLU A 136 13.21 -7.99 8.82
N SER A 137 13.01 -6.86 9.50
CA SER A 137 13.07 -5.53 8.88
C SER A 137 14.04 -4.56 9.54
N ALA A 138 15.04 -5.10 10.23
CA ALA A 138 16.21 -4.35 10.70
C ALA A 138 16.93 -3.66 9.52
N ASP A 139 17.15 -4.37 8.41
CA ASP A 139 17.59 -3.80 7.14
C ASP A 139 16.40 -3.65 6.18
N LYS A 140 16.09 -2.40 5.81
CA LYS A 140 14.94 -2.08 4.96
C LYS A 140 15.09 -2.62 3.53
N ARG A 141 16.29 -2.67 2.98
CA ARG A 141 16.51 -3.13 1.60
C ARG A 141 16.30 -4.64 1.52
N LYS A 142 16.89 -5.38 2.46
CA LYS A 142 16.70 -6.84 2.57
C LYS A 142 15.24 -7.21 2.82
N ALA A 143 14.57 -6.51 3.73
CA ALA A 143 13.16 -6.76 4.02
C ALA A 143 12.26 -6.61 2.79
N ARG A 144 12.48 -5.57 1.98
CA ARG A 144 11.73 -5.34 0.73
C ARG A 144 11.97 -6.47 -0.26
N LEU A 145 13.24 -6.83 -0.49
CA LEU A 145 13.60 -7.89 -1.43
C LEU A 145 13.01 -9.23 -1.00
N ASN A 146 13.17 -9.60 0.27
CA ASN A 146 12.66 -10.87 0.81
C ASN A 146 11.13 -10.95 0.74
N MET A 147 10.44 -9.86 1.09
CA MET A 147 8.97 -9.82 1.02
C MET A 147 8.48 -9.91 -0.43
N ILE A 148 9.08 -9.17 -1.37
CA ILE A 148 8.68 -9.22 -2.78
C ILE A 148 8.95 -10.62 -3.35
N HIS A 149 10.12 -11.19 -3.07
CA HIS A 149 10.47 -12.53 -3.51
C HIS A 149 9.48 -13.58 -2.99
N HIS A 150 9.19 -13.58 -1.69
CA HIS A 150 8.20 -14.47 -1.09
C HIS A 150 6.79 -14.26 -1.68
N LEU A 151 6.38 -13.02 -1.92
CA LEU A 151 5.08 -12.72 -2.53
C LEU A 151 5.00 -13.35 -3.93
N LEU A 152 6.02 -13.16 -4.77
CA LEU A 152 6.09 -13.71 -6.12
C LEU A 152 6.07 -15.24 -6.11
N GLU A 153 6.84 -15.89 -5.23
CA GLU A 153 6.82 -17.35 -5.09
C GLU A 153 5.47 -17.88 -4.60
N SER A 154 4.75 -17.10 -3.78
CA SER A 154 3.47 -17.52 -3.21
C SER A 154 2.28 -17.43 -4.18
N ILE A 155 2.47 -16.84 -5.35
CA ILE A 155 1.42 -16.64 -6.36
C ILE A 155 1.75 -17.50 -7.57
N PRO A 156 0.84 -18.35 -8.06
CA PRO A 156 1.03 -19.08 -9.30
C PRO A 156 0.88 -18.10 -10.47
N TYR A 157 1.98 -17.45 -10.86
CA TYR A 157 1.99 -16.57 -12.03
C TYR A 157 2.70 -17.24 -13.20
N GLU A 158 2.24 -16.91 -14.40
CA GLU A 158 2.87 -17.31 -15.65
C GLU A 158 3.22 -16.08 -16.48
N HIS A 159 4.14 -16.26 -17.42
CA HIS A 159 4.45 -15.20 -18.35
C HIS A 159 3.30 -15.05 -19.36
N VAL A 160 2.69 -13.87 -19.41
CA VAL A 160 1.66 -13.55 -20.40
C VAL A 160 2.30 -12.75 -21.53
N GLU A 161 2.34 -13.33 -22.73
CA GLU A 161 2.75 -12.60 -23.93
C GLU A 161 1.73 -11.49 -24.21
N ARG A 162 2.22 -10.26 -24.36
CA ARG A 162 1.36 -9.13 -24.73
C ARG A 162 1.15 -9.18 -26.24
N PRO A 163 -0.10 -9.05 -26.73
CA PRO A 163 -0.35 -9.04 -28.16
C PRO A 163 0.41 -7.88 -28.81
N GLU A 164 1.12 -8.16 -29.90
CA GLU A 164 1.77 -7.12 -30.69
C GLU A 164 0.70 -6.21 -31.31
N MET A 165 0.67 -4.96 -30.86
CA MET A 165 -0.18 -3.93 -31.45
C MET A 165 0.50 -3.39 -32.71
N THR A 166 0.11 -3.88 -33.89
CA THR A 166 0.57 -3.28 -35.14
C THR A 166 -0.27 -2.05 -35.46
N PHE A 167 0.37 -0.89 -35.60
CA PHE A 167 -0.32 0.28 -36.16
C PHE A 167 -0.73 -0.03 -37.60
N PRO A 168 -2.01 0.18 -37.97
CA PRO A 168 -2.41 0.06 -39.36
C PRO A 168 -1.60 1.05 -40.19
N LYS A 169 -1.06 0.59 -41.33
CA LYS A 169 -0.35 1.47 -42.26
C LYS A 169 -1.32 2.57 -42.71
N LYS A 170 -0.86 3.83 -42.78
CA LYS A 170 -1.71 4.96 -43.17
C LYS A 170 -2.43 4.75 -44.51
N SER A 171 -1.85 3.95 -45.40
CA SER A 171 -2.41 3.55 -46.70
C SER A 171 -3.58 2.56 -46.62
N SER A 172 -3.80 1.88 -45.49
CA SER A 172 -4.89 0.92 -45.28
C SER A 172 -6.10 1.49 -44.54
N LEU A 173 -6.08 2.79 -44.19
CA LEU A 173 -7.22 3.46 -43.58
C LEU A 173 -8.21 3.90 -44.68
N PRO A 174 -9.50 3.54 -44.61
CA PRO A 174 -10.49 4.02 -45.55
C PRO A 174 -10.62 5.54 -45.44
N SER A 175 -10.28 6.25 -46.52
CA SER A 175 -10.49 7.69 -46.62
C SER A 175 -11.93 7.95 -47.04
N SER A 176 -12.75 8.48 -46.14
CA SER A 176 -14.14 8.92 -46.43
C SER A 176 -14.20 10.12 -47.39
N GLY A 177 -13.08 10.58 -47.95
CA GLY A 177 -13.00 11.84 -48.69
C GLY A 177 -13.23 13.09 -47.83
N TYR A 178 -13.27 12.91 -46.50
CA TYR A 178 -13.48 13.98 -45.54
C TYR A 178 -12.40 15.05 -45.69
N ARG A 179 -12.84 16.27 -46.04
CA ARG A 179 -12.01 17.46 -46.01
C ARG A 179 -12.29 18.19 -44.71
N ARG A 180 -11.25 18.37 -43.89
CA ARG A 180 -11.33 19.27 -42.75
C ARG A 180 -11.72 20.66 -43.25
N THR A 181 -12.56 21.35 -42.47
CA THR A 181 -12.86 22.76 -42.67
C THR A 181 -11.58 23.57 -42.66
N ASP A 182 -11.57 24.68 -43.40
CA ASP A 182 -10.44 25.59 -43.44
C ASP A 182 -10.04 26.01 -42.02
N ARG A 183 -8.74 25.98 -41.75
CA ARG A 183 -8.16 26.29 -40.43
C ARG A 183 -8.40 27.76 -40.05
N SER A 184 -8.60 28.64 -41.04
CA SER A 184 -9.00 30.04 -40.83
C SER A 184 -10.38 30.22 -40.20
N LEU A 185 -11.25 29.21 -40.25
CA LEU A 185 -12.56 29.21 -39.60
C LEU A 185 -12.48 28.80 -38.12
N GLN A 186 -11.29 28.44 -37.63
CA GLN A 186 -11.05 27.97 -36.27
C GLN A 186 -10.26 29.01 -35.48
N SER A 187 -10.66 29.26 -34.24
CA SER A 187 -9.86 30.04 -33.30
C SER A 187 -8.77 29.14 -32.70
N GLU A 188 -7.51 29.42 -33.02
CA GLU A 188 -6.39 28.66 -32.48
C GLU A 188 -6.00 29.15 -31.09
N VAL A 189 -5.62 28.21 -30.22
CA VAL A 189 -4.99 28.55 -28.93
C VAL A 189 -3.53 28.89 -29.20
N PRO A 190 -3.04 30.09 -28.81
CA PRO A 190 -1.64 30.44 -28.97
C PRO A 190 -0.72 29.46 -28.22
N ASP A 191 0.36 29.04 -28.88
CA ASP A 191 1.36 28.16 -28.28
C ASP A 191 2.26 28.94 -27.31
N TYR A 192 1.77 29.14 -26.10
CA TYR A 192 2.52 29.76 -25.01
C TYR A 192 3.66 28.86 -24.50
N ALA A 193 3.63 27.55 -24.73
CA ALA A 193 4.72 26.67 -24.31
C ALA A 193 6.00 26.93 -25.13
N ALA A 194 5.85 27.24 -26.42
CA ALA A 194 6.95 27.65 -27.27
C ALA A 194 7.67 28.91 -26.74
N THR A 195 6.94 29.88 -26.16
CA THR A 195 7.55 31.11 -25.62
C THR A 195 8.35 30.87 -24.34
N LEU A 196 8.06 29.80 -23.61
CA LEU A 196 8.84 29.36 -22.44
C LEU A 196 10.06 28.50 -22.81
N SER A 197 10.11 28.02 -24.05
CA SER A 197 11.18 27.13 -24.54
C SER A 197 12.41 27.90 -25.02
N GLU A 198 12.27 29.20 -25.35
CA GLU A 198 13.37 30.07 -25.78
C GLU A 198 14.19 30.65 -24.62
N SER A 199 13.64 30.67 -23.40
CA SER A 199 14.34 31.13 -22.19
C SER A 199 15.12 30.01 -21.53
N GLY A 200 16.15 29.50 -22.22
CA GLY A 200 17.13 28.56 -21.67
C GLY A 200 16.56 27.20 -21.28
N THR A 201 17.05 26.14 -21.91
CA THR A 201 16.75 24.75 -21.52
C THR A 201 16.80 24.63 -19.99
N PRO A 202 15.68 24.41 -19.27
CA PRO A 202 15.77 24.13 -17.86
C PRO A 202 16.64 22.89 -17.71
N GLU A 203 17.61 22.93 -16.80
CA GLU A 203 18.48 21.78 -16.54
C GLU A 203 17.60 20.53 -16.46
N ARG A 204 17.90 19.55 -17.30
CA ARG A 204 17.15 18.30 -17.38
C ARG A 204 17.07 17.78 -15.95
N TYR A 205 15.85 17.68 -15.41
CA TYR A 205 15.65 17.21 -14.04
C TYR A 205 16.34 15.84 -13.91
N VAL A 206 17.42 15.80 -13.13
CA VAL A 206 18.12 14.57 -12.78
C VAL A 206 17.52 14.10 -11.47
N ASP A 207 16.85 12.96 -11.50
CA ASP A 207 16.35 12.33 -10.29
C ASP A 207 17.54 12.02 -9.37
N ARG A 208 17.47 12.42 -8.10
CA ARG A 208 18.52 12.12 -7.12
C ARG A 208 18.61 10.62 -6.81
N GLU A 209 17.62 9.81 -7.18
CA GLU A 209 17.67 8.36 -7.08
C GLU A 209 18.46 7.70 -8.22
N ASP A 210 18.64 8.36 -9.38
CA ASP A 210 19.47 7.89 -10.49
C ASP A 210 20.97 8.09 -10.26
N GLN A 211 21.34 8.94 -9.30
CA GLN A 211 22.72 9.04 -8.81
C GLN A 211 22.95 7.98 -7.73
N GLY A 212 23.27 6.77 -8.19
CA GLY A 212 23.65 5.64 -7.35
C GLY A 212 24.61 6.06 -6.23
N ILE A 213 24.26 5.67 -5.01
CA ILE A 213 25.10 5.78 -3.81
C ILE A 213 26.34 4.89 -4.06
N GLY A 214 27.49 5.52 -4.25
CA GLY A 214 28.81 4.86 -4.19
C GLY A 214 29.12 4.30 -2.81
#